data_AF-A0A818BNX9-F1
#
_entry.id   AF-A0A818BNX9-F1
#
_cell.length_a   1.000
_cell.length_b   1.000
_cell.length_c   1.000
_cell.angle_alpha   90.00
_cell.angle_beta   90.00
_cell.angle_gamma   90.00
#
_symmetry.space_group_name_H-M   'P 1'
#
loop_
_entity.id
_entity.type
_entity.pdbx_description
1 polymer ?
#
loop_
_entity_poly.entity_id
_entity_poly.type
_entity_poly.pdbx_seq_one_letter_code
_entity_poly.pdbx_strand_id
1 'polypeptide(L)'
;MGNKVPKSSFDQKLLDKLMEETGLEREVIIAWRKQFLLACPSGKMGRKDFYKFYRSLRVESDDKVKEIANFVFTAFDRDSNGKIDFTE
;
A
#
# COMPACT_ATOMS: atom_id res chain seq x y z
N MET A 1 -23.15 15.67 -11.58
CA MET A 1 -22.13 15.74 -10.51
C MET A 1 -22.09 14.39 -9.81
N GLY A 2 -20.91 13.78 -9.69
CA GLY A 2 -20.71 12.54 -8.93
C GLY A 2 -20.14 11.40 -9.75
N ASN A 3 -18.85 11.47 -10.10
CA ASN A 3 -18.12 10.31 -10.60
C ASN A 3 -18.16 9.21 -9.54
N LYS A 4 -18.97 8.19 -9.78
CA LYS A 4 -18.82 6.88 -9.12
C LYS A 4 -17.52 6.30 -9.64
N VAL A 5 -16.41 6.57 -8.94
CA VAL A 5 -15.16 5.85 -9.15
C VAL A 5 -15.52 4.37 -9.01
N PRO A 6 -15.39 3.54 -10.05
CA PRO A 6 -15.72 2.14 -9.95
C PRO A 6 -14.83 1.57 -8.84
N LYS A 7 -15.44 1.11 -7.74
CA LYS A 7 -14.75 0.29 -6.74
C LYS A 7 -14.31 -0.96 -7.48
N SER A 8 -13.10 -0.94 -8.03
CA SER A 8 -12.59 -2.04 -8.82
C SER A 8 -12.50 -3.24 -7.86
N SER A 9 -13.00 -4.41 -8.26
CA SER A 9 -12.80 -5.64 -7.47
C SER A 9 -11.32 -5.95 -7.24
N PHE A 10 -10.43 -5.32 -8.02
CA PHE A 10 -9.00 -5.34 -7.79
C PHE A 10 -8.61 -4.65 -6.48
N ASP A 11 -9.21 -3.50 -6.16
CA ASP A 11 -8.99 -2.79 -4.90
C ASP A 11 -9.34 -3.63 -3.68
N GLN A 12 -10.39 -4.44 -3.77
CA GLN A 12 -10.77 -5.32 -2.67
C GLN A 12 -9.76 -6.43 -2.44
N LYS A 13 -9.29 -7.11 -3.51
CA LYS A 13 -8.26 -8.15 -3.41
C LYS A 13 -6.93 -7.58 -2.92
N LEU A 14 -6.57 -6.38 -3.35
CA LEU A 14 -5.39 -5.66 -2.89
C LEU A 14 -5.51 -5.32 -1.41
N LEU A 15 -6.67 -4.82 -0.98
CA LEU A 15 -6.95 -4.56 0.43
C LEU A 15 -6.88 -5.86 1.24
N ASP A 16 -7.55 -6.92 0.82
CA ASP A 16 -7.55 -8.20 1.55
C ASP A 16 -6.14 -8.81 1.65
N LYS A 17 -5.36 -8.72 0.57
CA LYS A 17 -3.96 -9.17 0.59
C LYS A 17 -3.09 -8.29 1.50
N LEU A 18 -3.28 -6.98 1.49
CA LEU A 18 -2.61 -6.08 2.44
C LEU A 18 -3.03 -6.39 3.88
N MET A 19 -4.31 -6.67 4.13
CA MET A 19 -4.79 -7.06 5.47
C MET A 19 -4.18 -8.38 5.94
N GLU A 20 -4.10 -9.39 5.07
CA GLU A 20 -3.53 -10.70 5.38
C GLU A 20 -2.01 -10.63 5.65
N GLU A 21 -1.29 -9.87 4.82
CA GLU A 21 0.17 -9.75 4.89
C GLU A 21 0.66 -8.79 5.99
N THR A 22 -0.12 -7.73 6.28
CA THR A 22 0.27 -6.71 7.28
C THR A 22 -0.50 -6.81 8.60
N GLY A 23 -1.60 -7.56 8.63
CA GLY A 23 -2.55 -7.58 9.74
C GLY A 23 -3.26 -6.24 9.97
N LEU A 24 -3.25 -5.33 8.99
CA LEU A 24 -3.93 -4.02 9.09
C LEU A 24 -5.43 -4.15 8.87
N GLU A 25 -6.18 -3.18 9.39
CA GLU A 25 -7.60 -3.04 9.10
C GLU A 25 -7.87 -2.37 7.76
N ARG A 26 -8.99 -2.73 7.14
CA ARG A 26 -9.42 -2.20 5.84
C ARG A 26 -9.48 -0.68 5.81
N GLU A 27 -10.04 -0.06 6.84
CA GLU A 27 -10.22 1.41 6.90
C GLU A 27 -8.88 2.14 6.91
N VAL A 28 -7.93 1.59 7.65
CA VAL A 28 -6.56 2.09 7.75
C VAL A 28 -5.88 2.05 6.38
N ILE A 29 -5.98 0.92 5.67
CA ILE A 29 -5.40 0.77 4.33
C ILE A 29 -6.11 1.68 3.31
N ILE A 30 -7.43 1.90 3.43
CA ILE A 30 -8.17 2.83 2.56
C ILE A 30 -7.74 4.28 2.78
N ALA A 31 -7.63 4.71 4.03
CA ALA A 31 -7.13 6.05 4.37
C ALA A 31 -5.72 6.24 3.81
N TRP A 32 -4.92 5.18 3.91
CA TRP A 32 -3.60 5.12 3.33
C TRP A 32 -3.56 5.24 1.83
N ARG A 33 -4.36 4.44 1.13
CA ARG A 33 -4.45 4.51 -0.32
C ARG A 33 -4.88 5.90 -0.80
N LYS A 34 -5.76 6.58 -0.07
CA LYS A 34 -6.14 7.96 -0.37
C LYS A 34 -4.95 8.92 -0.21
N GLN A 35 -4.23 8.84 0.90
CA GLN A 35 -3.01 9.65 1.11
C GLN A 35 -1.95 9.34 0.05
N PHE A 36 -1.83 8.08 -0.34
CA PHE A 36 -0.95 7.61 -1.38
C PHE A 36 -1.28 8.21 -2.75
N LEU A 37 -2.54 8.12 -3.19
CA LEU A 37 -2.98 8.68 -4.48
C LEU A 37 -2.89 10.22 -4.52
N LEU A 38 -3.01 10.87 -3.35
CA LEU A 38 -2.78 12.31 -3.22
C LEU A 38 -1.30 12.69 -3.34
N ALA A 39 -0.41 11.92 -2.70
CA ALA A 39 1.03 12.16 -2.75
C ALA A 39 1.66 11.73 -4.08
N CYS A 40 1.10 10.70 -4.72
CA CYS A 40 1.57 10.14 -5.97
C CYS A 40 0.39 9.88 -6.91
N PRO A 41 -0.01 10.87 -7.73
CA PRO A 41 -1.09 10.71 -8.71
C PRO A 41 -0.78 9.67 -9.79
N SER A 42 0.50 9.24 -9.90
CA SER A 42 0.93 8.20 -10.84
C SER A 42 0.60 6.77 -10.39
N GLY A 43 0.17 6.58 -9.14
CA GLY A 43 -0.13 5.25 -8.61
C GLY A 43 1.09 4.41 -8.19
N LYS A 44 2.32 4.91 -8.40
CA LYS A 44 3.57 4.15 -8.17
C LYS A 44 4.32 4.62 -6.93
N MET A 45 4.64 3.72 -6.01
CA MET A 45 5.43 4.00 -4.80
C MET A 45 6.76 3.27 -4.79
N GLY A 46 7.85 3.96 -4.51
CA GLY A 46 9.15 3.32 -4.27
C GLY A 46 9.24 2.68 -2.88
N ARG A 47 10.14 1.71 -2.71
CA ARG A 47 10.36 1.00 -1.43
C ARG A 47 10.62 1.92 -0.25
N LYS A 48 11.40 2.98 -0.44
CA LYS A 48 11.72 3.96 0.63
C LYS A 48 10.49 4.74 1.09
N ASP A 49 9.63 5.14 0.16
CA ASP A 49 8.45 5.93 0.47
C ASP A 49 7.37 5.06 1.09
N PHE A 50 7.19 3.85 0.57
CA PHE A 50 6.33 2.84 1.18
C PHE A 50 6.78 2.54 2.62
N TYR A 51 8.08 2.39 2.85
CA TYR A 51 8.61 2.16 4.19
C TYR A 51 8.35 3.33 5.16
N LYS A 52 8.65 4.58 4.75
CA LYS A 52 8.40 5.76 5.59
C LYS A 52 6.93 5.94 5.90
N PHE A 53 6.09 5.71 4.91
CA PHE A 53 4.65 5.72 5.04
C PHE A 53 4.20 4.60 5.99
N TYR A 54 4.72 3.38 5.80
CA TYR A 54 4.41 2.21 6.60
C TYR A 54 4.71 2.42 8.08
N ARG A 55 5.89 2.96 8.34
CA ARG A 55 6.36 3.42 9.64
C ARG A 55 5.49 4.52 10.26
N SER A 56 4.82 5.34 9.46
CA SER A 56 3.98 6.42 9.97
C SER A 56 2.66 5.93 10.58
N LEU A 57 2.23 4.70 10.30
CA LEU A 57 1.03 4.13 10.95
C LEU A 57 1.32 3.23 12.13
N ARG A 58 2.47 2.57 12.12
CA ARG A 58 2.81 1.61 13.15
C ARG A 58 3.78 2.28 14.10
N VAL A 59 3.47 2.20 15.39
CA VAL A 59 4.42 2.55 16.47
C VAL A 59 5.35 1.37 16.76
N GLU A 60 5.37 0.35 15.90
CA GLU A 60 6.22 -0.83 16.04
C GLU A 60 7.70 -0.50 15.79
N SER A 61 8.57 -1.41 16.23
CA SER A 61 10.01 -1.31 16.05
C SER A 61 10.42 -1.30 14.57
N ASP A 62 11.42 -0.46 14.27
CA ASP A 62 11.90 -0.15 12.92
C ASP A 62 12.26 -1.41 12.11
N ASP A 63 12.77 -2.44 12.78
CA ASP A 63 13.17 -3.73 12.20
C ASP A 63 11.98 -4.54 11.70
N LYS A 64 10.90 -4.65 12.50
CA LYS A 64 9.66 -5.35 12.08
C LYS A 64 8.99 -4.62 10.93
N VAL A 65 8.96 -3.29 11.00
CA VAL A 65 8.42 -2.43 9.94
C VAL A 65 9.22 -2.65 8.65
N LYS A 66 10.55 -2.74 8.71
CA LYS A 66 11.40 -3.02 7.54
C LYS A 66 11.15 -4.41 6.97
N GLU A 67 11.09 -5.43 7.81
CA GLU A 67 10.91 -6.81 7.39
C GLU A 67 9.57 -7.01 6.67
N ILE A 68 8.48 -6.55 7.30
CA ILE A 68 7.13 -6.59 6.72
C ILE A 68 7.05 -5.71 5.48
N ALA A 69 7.58 -4.49 5.52
CA ALA A 69 7.54 -3.61 4.36
C ALA A 69 8.26 -4.22 3.17
N ASN A 70 9.40 -4.87 3.39
CA ASN A 70 10.18 -5.51 2.33
C ASN A 70 9.48 -6.77 1.78
N PHE A 71 8.84 -7.56 2.64
CA PHE A 71 8.06 -8.73 2.25
C PHE A 71 6.86 -8.32 1.39
N VAL A 72 6.05 -7.38 1.89
CA VAL A 72 4.91 -6.79 1.17
C VAL A 72 5.38 -6.20 -0.15
N PHE A 73 6.45 -5.41 -0.14
CA PHE A 73 7.01 -4.82 -1.34
C PHE A 73 7.36 -5.88 -2.39
N THR A 74 8.01 -6.96 -1.99
CA THR A 74 8.38 -8.07 -2.91
C THR A 74 7.16 -8.83 -3.41
N ALA A 75 6.11 -8.96 -2.60
CA ALA A 75 4.85 -9.59 -2.99
C ALA A 75 4.03 -8.75 -3.99
N PHE A 76 4.30 -7.44 -4.07
CA PHE A 76 3.63 -6.50 -4.97
C PHE A 76 4.49 -6.07 -6.17
N ASP A 77 5.81 -6.03 -6.03
CA ASP A 77 6.79 -5.70 -7.07
C ASP A 77 7.02 -6.88 -8.02
N ARG A 78 5.98 -7.23 -8.80
CA ARG A 78 6.01 -8.39 -9.72
C ARG A 78 7.04 -8.25 -10.83
N ASP A 79 7.38 -7.03 -11.24
CA ASP A 79 8.37 -6.76 -12.28
C ASP A 79 9.74 -6.38 -11.70
N SER A 80 9.91 -6.41 -10.37
CA SER A 80 11.16 -6.07 -9.68
C SER A 80 11.72 -4.70 -10.11
N ASN A 81 10.85 -3.76 -10.49
CA ASN A 81 11.27 -2.42 -10.92
C ASN A 81 11.61 -1.51 -9.73
N GLY A 82 11.41 -2.00 -8.49
CA GLY A 82 11.66 -1.23 -7.29
C GLY A 82 10.55 -0.22 -6.99
N LYS A 83 9.35 -0.41 -7.56
CA LYS A 83 8.13 0.37 -7.31
C LYS A 83 6.90 -0.55 -7.28
N ILE A 84 6.03 -0.34 -6.31
CA ILE A 84 4.71 -0.98 -6.25
C ILE A 84 3.70 -0.08 -6.94
N ASP A 85 2.83 -0.67 -7.74
CA ASP A 85 1.72 0.01 -8.41
C ASP A 85 0.42 -0.28 -7.65
N PHE A 86 -0.21 0.77 -7.13
CA PHE A 86 -1.53 0.71 -6.46
C PHE A 86 -2.69 1.10 -7.40
N THR A 87 -2.40 1.33 -8.68
CA THR A 87 -3.39 1.67 -9.71
C THR A 87 -3.73 0.52 -10.67
N GLU A 88 -2.88 -0.51 -10.74
CA GLU A 88 -3.25 -1.76 -11.42
C GLU A 88 -4.38 -2.49 -10.69
#